data_AF-A0A8B9MYU2-F1
#
_entry.id   AF-A0A8B9MYU2-F1
#
_cell.length_a   1.000
_cell.length_b   1.000
_cell.length_c   1.000
_cell.angle_alpha   90.00
_cell.angle_beta   90.00
_cell.angle_gamma   90.00
#
_symmetry.space_group_name_H-M   'P 1'
#
loop_
_entity.id
_entity.type
_entity.pdbx_description
1 polymer ?
#
loop_
_entity_poly.entity_id
_entity_poly.type
_entity_poly.pdbx_seq_one_letter_code
_entity_poly.pdbx_strand_id
1 'polypeptide(L)'
;MAPPVLSFRLLNAGAIEQFLPNAELLYSDPSQSDPSTKDFWLNMAALTGHLQKQAEQSPAASYYNVALLKYQFSRLGPGSAPLRLCVRWDCSPGATRVNVEYGYNASALALPVPLANVHVLLPVDEPVANLRLQPAASWNLEEKRLLWRLLDIPGAPGQGGCGRLSASWEPLCGPSKPSPVAAQFSSEGSTLSGVEVELASAGYRMSLVKKRFGDDPCGRYLCRWGCRAPGSGRGAVRGWP
;
A
#
# COMPACT_ATOMS: atom_id res chain seq x y z
N MET A 1 1.77 -43.70 1.53
CA MET A 1 2.75 -43.05 0.63
C MET A 1 2.82 -41.58 1.06
N ALA A 2 3.99 -41.06 1.42
CA ALA A 2 4.11 -39.66 1.81
C ALA A 2 3.87 -38.75 0.59
N PRO A 3 3.20 -37.60 0.74
CA PRO A 3 2.99 -36.68 -0.37
C PRO A 3 4.34 -36.17 -0.90
N PRO A 4 4.44 -35.82 -2.21
CA PRO A 4 5.63 -35.19 -2.74
C PRO A 4 5.94 -33.90 -1.98
N VAL A 5 7.21 -33.51 -1.91
CA VAL A 5 7.60 -32.27 -1.22
C VAL A 5 7.07 -31.06 -2.00
N LEU A 6 6.36 -30.17 -1.33
CA LEU A 6 5.96 -28.89 -1.89
C LEU A 6 7.14 -27.91 -1.77
N SER A 7 7.56 -27.33 -2.89
CA SER A 7 8.60 -26.31 -2.92
C SER A 7 8.22 -25.18 -3.86
N PHE A 8 8.68 -23.98 -3.53
CA PHE A 8 8.46 -22.79 -4.34
C PHE A 8 9.71 -21.92 -4.34
N ARG A 9 9.81 -21.11 -5.39
CA ARG A 9 10.88 -20.13 -5.58
C ARG A 9 10.29 -18.74 -5.62
N LEU A 10 10.95 -17.81 -4.96
CA LEU A 10 10.74 -16.39 -5.16
C LEU A 10 11.70 -15.88 -6.23
N LEU A 11 11.19 -15.09 -7.17
CA LEU A 11 11.96 -14.39 -8.19
C LEU A 11 11.87 -12.88 -7.94
N ASN A 12 12.82 -12.11 -8.50
CA ASN A 12 12.93 -10.66 -8.31
C ASN A 12 13.03 -10.25 -6.82
N ALA A 13 13.66 -11.10 -6.00
CA ALA A 13 13.81 -10.92 -4.56
C ALA A 13 14.88 -9.89 -4.17
N GLY A 14 15.65 -9.36 -5.12
CA GLY A 14 16.83 -8.52 -4.83
C GLY A 14 16.53 -7.17 -4.16
N ALA A 15 15.27 -6.71 -4.20
CA ALA A 15 14.83 -5.50 -3.50
C ALA A 15 14.29 -5.76 -2.08
N ILE A 16 14.25 -7.03 -1.64
CA ILE A 16 13.77 -7.41 -0.32
C ILE A 16 14.90 -7.27 0.70
N GLU A 17 14.63 -6.55 1.78
CA GLU A 17 15.60 -6.28 2.86
C GLU A 17 15.61 -7.40 3.88
N GLN A 18 14.44 -7.91 4.24
CA GLN A 18 14.29 -8.93 5.25
C GLN A 18 13.23 -9.96 4.85
N PHE A 19 13.60 -11.24 5.02
CA PHE A 19 12.67 -12.37 4.95
C PHE A 19 12.42 -12.92 6.37
N LEU A 20 11.16 -13.18 6.68
CA LEU A 20 10.70 -13.79 7.93
C LEU A 20 9.88 -15.03 7.59
N PRO A 21 10.53 -16.17 7.26
CA PRO A 21 9.84 -17.41 6.96
C PRO A 21 9.23 -18.03 8.22
N ASN A 22 8.14 -18.77 8.05
CA ASN A 22 7.59 -19.60 9.11
C ASN A 22 8.53 -20.77 9.40
N ALA A 23 9.28 -20.68 10.51
CA ALA A 23 10.32 -21.65 10.86
C ALA A 23 9.80 -23.08 11.12
N GLU A 24 8.51 -23.26 11.42
CA GLU A 24 7.90 -24.58 11.59
C GLU A 24 7.56 -25.23 10.25
N LEU A 25 7.20 -24.41 9.26
CA LEU A 25 6.65 -24.86 7.98
C LEU A 25 7.64 -24.78 6.82
N LEU A 26 8.67 -23.94 6.89
CA LEU A 26 9.59 -23.69 5.79
C LEU A 26 11.03 -24.02 6.14
N TYR A 27 11.67 -24.70 5.20
CA TYR A 27 13.11 -24.78 5.07
C TYR A 27 13.57 -23.84 3.95
N SER A 28 14.75 -23.25 4.12
CA SER A 28 15.43 -22.43 3.11
C SER A 28 16.89 -22.84 3.03
N ASP A 29 17.51 -22.69 1.87
CA ASP A 29 18.92 -22.99 1.68
C ASP A 29 19.79 -21.81 2.17
N PRO A 30 20.57 -21.96 3.25
CA PRO A 30 21.46 -20.90 3.73
C PRO A 30 22.67 -20.68 2.82
N SER A 31 22.99 -21.63 1.94
CA SER A 31 24.12 -21.54 1.00
C SER A 31 23.76 -20.80 -0.30
N GLN A 32 22.47 -20.52 -0.52
CA GLN A 32 22.01 -19.76 -1.69
C GLN A 32 22.56 -18.33 -1.65
N SER A 33 23.34 -18.00 -2.68
CA SER A 33 24.04 -16.73 -2.82
C SER A 33 23.40 -15.78 -3.84
N ASP A 34 22.48 -16.26 -4.67
CA ASP A 34 21.75 -15.41 -5.62
C ASP A 34 20.82 -14.45 -4.85
N PRO A 35 21.04 -13.13 -4.90
CA PRO A 35 20.20 -12.16 -4.18
C PRO A 35 18.81 -12.00 -4.82
N SER A 36 18.65 -12.40 -6.08
CA SER A 36 17.43 -12.19 -6.87
C SER A 36 16.45 -13.36 -6.81
N THR A 37 16.89 -14.52 -6.32
CA THR A 37 16.07 -15.72 -6.18
C THR A 37 16.16 -16.32 -4.78
N LYS A 38 15.07 -16.87 -4.27
CA LYS A 38 15.09 -17.60 -3.00
C LYS A 38 14.22 -18.85 -3.03
N ASP A 39 14.80 -20.01 -2.75
CA ASP A 39 14.09 -21.29 -2.77
C ASP A 39 13.63 -21.69 -1.35
N PHE A 40 12.42 -22.24 -1.28
CA PHE A 40 11.80 -22.70 -0.05
C PHE A 40 11.19 -24.08 -0.24
N TRP A 41 11.31 -24.92 0.78
CA TRP A 41 10.71 -26.26 0.85
C TRP A 41 9.81 -26.35 2.07
N LEU A 42 8.64 -26.94 1.92
CA LEU A 42 7.73 -27.09 3.05
C LEU A 42 8.06 -28.34 3.87
N ASN A 43 7.99 -28.20 5.19
CA ASN A 43 7.92 -29.33 6.10
C ASN A 43 6.54 -29.99 5.97
N MET A 44 6.45 -31.02 5.14
CA MET A 44 5.19 -31.70 4.83
C MET A 44 4.52 -32.28 6.08
N ALA A 45 5.28 -32.76 7.07
CA ALA A 45 4.72 -33.29 8.31
C ALA A 45 4.05 -32.19 9.15
N ALA A 46 4.74 -31.05 9.34
CA ALA A 46 4.18 -29.91 10.06
C ALA A 46 2.98 -29.30 9.31
N LEU A 47 3.05 -29.20 7.98
CA LEU A 47 1.96 -28.73 7.14
C LEU A 47 0.71 -29.61 7.27
N THR A 48 0.85 -30.94 7.17
CA THR A 48 -0.27 -31.87 7.33
C THR A 48 -0.91 -31.72 8.71
N GLY A 49 -0.11 -31.63 9.78
CA GLY A 49 -0.62 -31.40 11.13
C GLY A 49 -1.34 -30.05 11.28
N HIS A 50 -0.85 -28.99 10.64
CA HIS A 50 -1.49 -27.67 10.65
C HIS A 50 -2.83 -27.68 9.93
N LEU A 51 -2.87 -28.26 8.72
CA LEU A 51 -4.09 -28.37 7.92
C LEU A 51 -5.15 -29.27 8.60
N GLN A 52 -4.72 -30.36 9.24
CA GLN A 52 -5.63 -31.22 9.97
C GLN A 52 -6.30 -30.47 11.13
N LYS A 53 -5.53 -29.72 11.92
CA LYS A 53 -6.08 -28.88 13.00
C LYS A 53 -7.06 -27.83 12.48
N GLN A 54 -6.75 -27.18 11.35
CA GLN A 54 -7.66 -26.20 10.74
C GLN A 54 -8.94 -26.88 10.21
N ALA A 55 -8.82 -28.07 9.64
CA ALA A 55 -9.96 -28.83 9.15
C ALA A 55 -10.89 -29.31 10.27
N GLU A 56 -10.33 -29.71 11.41
CA GLU A 56 -11.11 -30.05 12.61
C GLU A 56 -11.83 -28.81 13.19
N GLN A 57 -11.18 -27.65 13.17
CA GLN A 57 -11.77 -26.39 13.66
C GLN A 57 -12.79 -25.77 12.70
N SER A 58 -12.67 -26.01 11.40
CA SER A 58 -13.56 -25.42 10.38
C SER A 58 -13.87 -26.40 9.24
N PRO A 59 -14.63 -27.48 9.50
CA PRO A 59 -14.84 -28.55 8.52
C PRO A 59 -15.59 -28.12 7.25
N ALA A 60 -16.36 -27.04 7.33
CA ALA A 60 -17.15 -26.51 6.21
C ALA A 60 -16.34 -25.59 5.28
N ALA A 61 -15.07 -25.29 5.59
CA ALA A 61 -14.24 -24.39 4.80
C ALA A 61 -13.81 -25.04 3.47
N SER A 62 -13.97 -24.31 2.36
CA SER A 62 -13.55 -24.78 1.04
C SER A 62 -12.04 -24.63 0.79
N TYR A 63 -11.34 -23.85 1.60
CA TYR A 63 -9.89 -23.65 1.54
C TYR A 63 -9.35 -23.23 2.91
N TYR A 64 -8.08 -23.55 3.17
CA TYR A 64 -7.37 -23.18 4.39
C TYR A 64 -6.18 -22.27 4.03
N ASN A 65 -6.12 -21.10 4.66
CA ASN A 65 -5.02 -20.16 4.46
C ASN A 65 -3.88 -20.49 5.42
N VAL A 66 -2.67 -20.60 4.86
CA VAL A 66 -1.44 -20.86 5.64
C VAL A 66 -0.47 -19.71 5.40
N ALA A 67 -0.07 -19.03 6.47
CA ALA A 67 0.93 -17.96 6.41
C ALA A 67 2.34 -18.57 6.33
N LEU A 68 2.96 -18.50 5.15
CA LEU A 68 4.27 -19.10 4.91
C LEU A 68 5.42 -18.13 5.16
N LEU A 69 5.31 -16.89 4.67
CA LEU A 69 6.43 -15.95 4.63
C LEU A 69 5.93 -14.52 4.82
N LYS A 70 6.66 -13.75 5.62
CA LYS A 70 6.58 -12.30 5.63
C LYS A 70 7.88 -11.73 5.06
N TYR A 71 7.80 -10.58 4.41
CA TYR A 71 8.98 -9.88 3.93
C TYR A 71 8.83 -8.38 4.12
N GLN A 72 9.97 -7.71 4.27
CA GLN A 72 10.06 -6.25 4.30
C GLN A 72 10.87 -5.77 3.10
N PHE A 73 10.38 -4.73 2.46
CA PHE A 73 11.11 -4.03 1.41
C PHE A 73 10.88 -2.54 1.60
N SER A 74 11.90 -1.74 1.33
CA SER A 74 11.76 -0.29 1.30
C SER A 74 12.19 0.24 -0.06
N ARG A 75 11.48 1.27 -0.52
CA ARG A 75 11.87 2.04 -1.71
C ARG A 75 11.78 3.52 -1.39
N LEU A 76 12.94 4.17 -1.34
CA LEU A 76 13.03 5.59 -1.05
C LEU A 76 12.89 6.43 -2.32
N GLY A 77 12.26 7.60 -2.18
CA GLY A 77 12.19 8.61 -3.23
C GLY A 77 10.79 8.84 -3.82
N PRO A 78 10.60 9.94 -4.54
CA PRO A 78 9.28 10.35 -5.06
C PRO A 78 8.71 9.39 -6.12
N GLY A 79 9.54 8.51 -6.68
CA GLY A 79 9.14 7.49 -7.66
C GLY A 79 8.64 6.18 -7.07
N SER A 80 8.71 5.99 -5.75
CA SER A 80 8.37 4.70 -5.12
C SER A 80 6.88 4.52 -4.79
N ALA A 81 6.11 5.60 -4.80
CA ALA A 81 4.70 5.57 -4.44
C ALA A 81 3.80 5.45 -5.68
N PRO A 82 2.84 4.51 -5.74
CA PRO A 82 1.88 4.37 -6.86
C PRO A 82 0.97 5.58 -7.05
N LEU A 83 0.64 6.27 -5.96
CA LEU A 83 -0.11 7.50 -5.96
C LEU A 83 0.77 8.60 -5.38
N ARG A 84 1.20 9.54 -6.24
CA ARG A 84 1.93 10.73 -5.79
C ARG A 84 0.95 11.77 -5.31
N LEU A 85 1.26 12.39 -4.19
CA LEU A 85 0.51 13.52 -3.64
C LEU A 85 1.44 14.74 -3.56
N CYS A 86 0.91 15.91 -3.87
CA CYS A 86 1.56 17.19 -3.65
C CYS A 86 0.56 18.12 -2.97
N VAL A 87 0.89 18.59 -1.78
CA VAL A 87 0.00 19.41 -0.96
C VAL A 87 0.56 20.82 -0.85
N ARG A 88 -0.29 21.82 -1.08
CA ARG A 88 0.00 23.23 -0.85
C ARG A 88 -1.00 23.81 0.14
N TRP A 89 -0.49 24.52 1.12
CA TRP A 89 -1.27 25.19 2.16
C TRP A 89 -1.06 26.69 2.05
N ASP A 90 -2.16 27.43 1.97
CA ASP A 90 -2.20 28.87 2.04
C ASP A 90 -3.00 29.23 3.31
N CYS A 91 -2.30 29.47 4.42
CA CYS A 91 -2.91 29.80 5.71
C CYS A 91 -2.87 31.31 5.92
N SER A 92 -4.02 31.96 5.86
CA SER A 92 -4.16 33.37 6.22
C SER A 92 -5.09 33.52 7.44
N PRO A 93 -5.03 34.63 8.20
CA PRO A 93 -5.85 34.81 9.39
C PRO A 93 -7.36 34.76 9.13
N GLY A 94 -7.82 35.09 7.92
CA GLY A 94 -9.24 35.09 7.55
C GLY A 94 -9.67 33.92 6.67
N ALA A 95 -8.73 33.15 6.12
CA ALA A 95 -9.05 32.01 5.26
C ALA A 95 -7.86 31.06 5.14
N THR A 96 -8.13 29.77 5.21
CA THR A 96 -7.18 28.71 4.91
C THR A 96 -7.60 28.00 3.65
N ARG A 97 -6.66 27.79 2.73
CA ARG A 97 -6.86 27.02 1.50
C ARG A 97 -5.84 25.91 1.39
N VAL A 98 -6.31 24.72 1.06
CA VAL A 98 -5.47 23.55 0.83
C VAL A 98 -5.73 23.05 -0.57
N ASN A 99 -4.65 22.77 -1.30
CA ASN A 99 -4.68 22.16 -2.62
C ASN A 99 -3.87 20.88 -2.59
N VAL A 100 -4.50 19.76 -2.94
CA VAL A 100 -3.89 18.44 -3.07
C VAL A 100 -3.91 18.05 -4.53
N GLU A 101 -2.75 18.07 -5.17
CA GLU A 101 -2.56 17.50 -6.51
C GLU A 101 -2.19 16.02 -6.33
N TYR A 102 -2.90 15.13 -7.02
CA TYR A 102 -2.57 13.71 -7.05
C TYR A 102 -2.21 13.26 -8.46
N GLY A 103 -1.34 12.26 -8.56
CA GLY A 103 -0.90 11.72 -9.84
C GLY A 103 -0.47 10.26 -9.75
N TYR A 104 -1.04 9.43 -10.61
CA TYR A 104 -0.66 8.04 -10.78
C TYR A 104 0.82 7.95 -11.20
N ASN A 105 1.46 6.91 -10.70
CA ASN A 105 2.87 6.65 -10.93
C ASN A 105 3.06 5.18 -11.28
N ALA A 106 2.95 4.89 -12.58
CA ALA A 106 3.12 3.54 -13.10
C ALA A 106 4.49 2.94 -12.77
N SER A 107 5.56 3.75 -12.69
CA SER A 107 6.92 3.25 -12.44
C SER A 107 7.14 2.77 -10.99
N ALA A 108 6.21 3.03 -10.08
CA ALA A 108 6.27 2.48 -8.73
C ALA A 108 5.88 0.99 -8.68
N LEU A 109 5.20 0.50 -9.72
CA LEU A 109 4.64 -0.84 -9.80
C LEU A 109 5.45 -1.70 -10.78
N ALA A 110 5.51 -3.01 -10.52
CA ALA A 110 6.13 -3.95 -11.46
C ALA A 110 5.33 -4.06 -12.77
N LEU A 111 4.00 -4.10 -12.64
CA LEU A 111 3.05 -3.99 -13.74
C LEU A 111 2.08 -2.83 -13.47
N PRO A 112 1.83 -1.92 -14.44
CA PRO A 112 0.82 -0.88 -14.31
C PRO A 112 -0.58 -1.48 -14.16
N VAL A 113 -1.21 -1.23 -13.02
CA VAL A 113 -2.56 -1.67 -12.67
C VAL A 113 -3.35 -0.52 -12.06
N PRO A 114 -4.69 -0.52 -12.18
CA PRO A 114 -5.52 0.53 -11.59
C PRO A 114 -5.44 0.54 -10.06
N LEU A 115 -5.65 1.73 -9.48
CA LEU A 115 -5.83 1.89 -8.04
C LEU A 115 -7.32 2.04 -7.75
N ALA A 116 -7.85 1.17 -6.90
CA ALA A 116 -9.25 1.16 -6.48
C ALA A 116 -9.41 1.71 -5.06
N ASN A 117 -10.65 2.03 -4.69
CA ASN A 117 -11.00 2.51 -3.34
C ASN A 117 -10.13 3.68 -2.87
N VAL A 118 -9.85 4.63 -3.78
CA VAL A 118 -8.90 5.70 -3.51
C VAL A 118 -9.55 6.76 -2.61
N HIS A 119 -9.07 6.85 -1.38
CA HIS A 119 -9.49 7.81 -0.38
C HIS A 119 -8.35 8.77 -0.04
N VAL A 120 -8.63 10.07 -0.06
CA VAL A 120 -7.70 11.10 0.40
C VAL A 120 -8.26 11.73 1.67
N LEU A 121 -7.45 11.72 2.73
CA LEU A 121 -7.81 12.11 4.08
C LEU A 121 -6.97 13.31 4.51
N LEU A 122 -7.61 14.34 5.06
CA LEU A 122 -6.94 15.51 5.59
C LEU A 122 -7.47 15.80 7.01
N PRO A 123 -6.67 15.55 8.07
CA PRO A 123 -7.05 15.91 9.44
C PRO A 123 -7.03 17.43 9.62
N VAL A 124 -8.00 17.99 10.33
CA VAL A 124 -8.10 19.42 10.62
C VAL A 124 -8.35 19.58 12.11
N ASP A 125 -7.30 19.85 12.86
CA ASP A 125 -7.31 19.94 14.34
C ASP A 125 -7.79 21.31 14.84
N GLU A 126 -8.83 21.87 14.22
CA GLU A 126 -9.38 23.18 14.54
C GLU A 126 -10.86 23.26 14.16
N PRO A 127 -11.64 24.14 14.81
CA PRO A 127 -13.00 24.38 14.40
C PRO A 127 -13.02 25.15 13.07
N VAL A 128 -13.73 24.61 12.09
CA VAL A 128 -13.84 25.16 10.74
C VAL A 128 -15.19 25.83 10.53
N ALA A 129 -15.18 27.03 9.96
CA ALA A 129 -16.38 27.71 9.46
C ALA A 129 -16.31 27.85 7.93
N ASN A 130 -17.46 28.00 7.27
CA ASN A 130 -17.54 28.27 5.83
C ASN A 130 -16.74 27.29 4.95
N LEU A 131 -16.78 26.01 5.31
CA LEU A 131 -16.05 24.94 4.64
C LEU A 131 -16.55 24.76 3.19
N ARG A 132 -15.62 24.87 2.23
CA ARG A 132 -15.85 24.62 0.80
C ARG A 132 -14.91 23.53 0.33
N LEU A 133 -15.45 22.53 -0.34
CA LEU A 133 -14.71 21.36 -0.82
C LEU A 133 -14.95 21.20 -2.31
N GLN A 134 -13.88 21.05 -3.09
CA GLN A 134 -13.94 20.79 -4.52
C GLN A 134 -12.90 19.75 -4.91
N PRO A 135 -13.28 18.59 -5.47
CA PRO A 135 -14.65 18.11 -5.67
C PRO A 135 -15.37 17.84 -4.34
N ALA A 136 -16.66 17.47 -4.41
CA ALA A 136 -17.46 17.17 -3.24
C ALA A 136 -16.77 16.12 -2.35
N ALA A 137 -16.74 16.39 -1.05
CA ALA A 137 -16.13 15.53 -0.04
C ALA A 137 -16.94 15.57 1.25
N SER A 138 -16.68 14.61 2.13
CA SER A 138 -17.30 14.54 3.44
C SER A 138 -16.38 15.12 4.50
N TRP A 139 -16.95 15.90 5.43
CA TRP A 139 -16.32 16.30 6.67
C TRP A 139 -16.81 15.40 7.80
N ASN A 140 -15.90 14.71 8.49
CA ASN A 140 -16.21 13.94 9.69
C ASN A 140 -15.90 14.80 10.94
N LEU A 141 -16.96 15.14 11.68
CA LEU A 141 -16.87 15.92 12.92
C LEU A 141 -16.22 15.16 14.07
N GLU A 142 -16.50 13.85 14.19
CA GLU A 142 -15.97 13.01 15.28
C GLU A 142 -14.46 12.80 15.13
N GLU A 143 -14.02 12.53 13.91
CA GLU A 143 -12.61 12.29 13.60
C GLU A 143 -11.85 13.54 13.17
N LYS A 144 -12.54 14.70 13.12
CA LYS A 144 -12.02 16.00 12.68
C LYS A 144 -11.21 15.91 11.38
N ARG A 145 -11.78 15.25 10.36
CA ARG A 145 -11.07 15.00 9.10
C ARG A 145 -11.95 15.16 7.87
N LEU A 146 -11.35 15.72 6.82
CA LEU A 146 -11.90 15.74 5.47
C LEU A 146 -11.58 14.43 4.77
N LEU A 147 -12.54 13.95 3.98
CA LEU A 147 -12.42 12.72 3.20
C LEU A 147 -12.94 12.95 1.77
N TRP A 148 -12.04 12.87 0.81
CA TRP A 148 -12.37 12.74 -0.60
C TRP A 148 -12.37 11.27 -0.99
N ARG A 149 -13.48 10.81 -1.58
CA ARG A 149 -13.59 9.49 -2.21
C ARG A 149 -13.46 9.68 -3.72
N LEU A 150 -12.33 9.26 -4.27
CA LEU A 150 -12.07 9.37 -5.70
C LEU A 150 -12.58 8.11 -6.40
N LEU A 151 -12.86 8.25 -7.68
CA LEU A 151 -13.07 7.10 -8.56
C LEU A 151 -11.75 6.34 -8.72
N ASP A 152 -11.87 5.10 -9.19
CA ASP A 152 -10.71 4.28 -9.49
C ASP A 152 -9.79 5.00 -10.48
N ILE A 153 -8.50 5.04 -10.13
CA ILE A 153 -7.48 5.69 -10.93
C ILE A 153 -6.98 4.67 -11.96
N PRO A 154 -7.17 4.92 -13.27
CA PRO A 154 -6.79 3.97 -14.30
C PRO A 154 -5.26 3.81 -14.37
N GLY A 155 -4.80 2.60 -14.66
CA GLY A 155 -3.38 2.26 -14.77
C GLY A 155 -2.73 2.66 -16.12
N ALA A 156 -3.52 3.15 -17.08
CA ALA A 156 -3.04 3.44 -18.43
C ALA A 156 -2.43 4.86 -18.53
N PRO A 157 -1.23 5.01 -19.11
CA PRO A 157 -0.64 6.33 -19.33
C PRO A 157 -1.54 7.17 -20.26
N GLY A 158 -1.79 8.43 -19.88
CA GLY A 158 -2.62 9.35 -20.65
C GLY A 158 -4.13 9.30 -20.37
N GLN A 159 -4.62 8.33 -19.59
CA GLN A 159 -6.00 8.33 -19.10
C GLN A 159 -6.02 8.86 -17.66
N GLY A 160 -6.62 10.03 -17.43
CA GLY A 160 -7.24 10.45 -16.16
C GLY A 160 -6.51 10.23 -14.82
N GLY A 161 -5.21 9.94 -14.82
CA GLY A 161 -4.49 9.48 -13.63
C GLY A 161 -4.07 10.59 -12.68
N CYS A 162 -4.39 11.84 -13.00
CA CYS A 162 -4.05 13.01 -12.21
C CYS A 162 -5.27 13.89 -11.98
N GLY A 163 -5.29 14.58 -10.84
CA GLY A 163 -6.35 15.51 -10.51
C GLY A 163 -5.95 16.43 -9.37
N ARG A 164 -6.88 17.30 -9.00
CA ARG A 164 -6.70 18.27 -7.93
C ARG A 164 -7.91 18.26 -7.02
N LEU A 165 -7.63 18.22 -5.73
CA LEU A 165 -8.58 18.38 -4.65
C LEU A 165 -8.27 19.70 -3.96
N SER A 166 -9.30 20.39 -3.52
CA SER A 166 -9.16 21.63 -2.80
C SER A 166 -10.16 21.73 -1.67
N ALA A 167 -9.71 22.28 -0.56
CA ALA A 167 -10.53 22.64 0.57
C ALA A 167 -10.23 24.10 0.92
N SER A 168 -11.25 24.85 1.34
CA SER A 168 -11.04 26.14 1.98
C SER A 168 -12.02 26.33 3.12
N TRP A 169 -11.57 26.98 4.18
CA TRP A 169 -12.40 27.28 5.33
C TRP A 169 -11.92 28.56 6.01
N GLU A 170 -12.75 29.10 6.88
CA GLU A 170 -12.42 30.23 7.74
C GLU A 170 -12.00 29.71 9.12
N PRO A 171 -10.76 29.98 9.57
CA PRO A 171 -10.31 29.53 10.86
C PRO A 171 -10.80 30.48 11.97
N LEU A 172 -11.27 29.92 13.09
CA LEU A 172 -11.82 30.71 14.20
C LEU A 172 -10.78 31.11 15.27
N CYS A 173 -9.59 30.50 15.24
CA CYS A 173 -8.55 30.66 16.26
C CYS A 173 -7.19 31.06 15.66
N GLY A 174 -7.20 31.99 14.71
CA GLY A 174 -5.98 32.44 14.01
C GLY A 174 -5.60 31.55 12.82
N PRO A 175 -4.41 31.74 12.20
CA PRO A 175 -4.03 31.01 11.00
C PRO A 175 -3.90 29.49 11.27
N SER A 176 -4.44 28.69 10.36
CA SER A 176 -4.45 27.24 10.52
C SER A 176 -3.06 26.62 10.50
N LYS A 177 -2.90 25.51 11.23
CA LYS A 177 -1.67 24.70 11.20
C LYS A 177 -1.78 23.64 10.12
N PRO A 178 -0.85 23.60 9.14
CA PRO A 178 -0.83 22.53 8.15
C PRO A 178 -0.70 21.14 8.79
N SER A 179 -1.35 20.16 8.18
CA SER A 179 -1.43 18.77 8.65
C SER A 179 -1.21 17.77 7.50
N PRO A 180 -0.84 16.50 7.79
CA PRO A 180 -0.46 15.56 6.74
C PRO A 180 -1.67 15.03 6.02
N VAL A 181 -1.62 15.09 4.69
CA VAL A 181 -2.61 14.42 3.87
C VAL A 181 -2.23 12.95 3.78
N ALA A 182 -3.18 12.09 4.12
CA ALA A 182 -3.05 10.65 3.94
C ALA A 182 -3.81 10.21 2.70
N ALA A 183 -3.36 9.14 2.05
CA ALA A 183 -4.19 8.40 1.10
C ALA A 183 -4.25 6.92 1.46
N GLN A 184 -5.38 6.33 1.11
CA GLN A 184 -5.66 4.90 1.15
C GLN A 184 -6.14 4.49 -0.23
N PHE A 185 -5.71 3.33 -0.69
CA PHE A 185 -6.09 2.76 -1.96
C PHE A 185 -5.74 1.28 -1.93
N SER A 186 -6.47 0.47 -2.67
CA SER A 186 -6.13 -0.92 -2.93
C SER A 186 -5.83 -1.13 -4.41
N SER A 187 -5.12 -2.20 -4.72
CA SER A 187 -4.86 -2.60 -6.10
C SER A 187 -4.63 -4.09 -6.18
N GLU A 188 -5.08 -4.69 -7.27
CA GLU A 188 -4.92 -6.11 -7.55
C GLU A 188 -4.17 -6.31 -8.88
N GLY A 189 -3.42 -7.42 -8.98
CA GLY A 189 -2.71 -7.82 -10.20
C GLY A 189 -1.23 -7.41 -10.26
N SER A 190 -0.71 -6.69 -9.26
CA SER A 190 0.69 -6.24 -9.22
C SER A 190 1.25 -6.22 -7.80
N THR A 191 2.57 -6.12 -7.67
CA THR A 191 3.28 -5.95 -6.40
C THR A 191 4.15 -4.68 -6.45
N LEU A 192 4.40 -4.09 -5.29
CA LEU A 192 5.32 -2.97 -5.14
C LEU A 192 6.79 -3.41 -5.13
N SER A 193 7.04 -4.60 -4.58
CA SER A 193 8.38 -5.20 -4.51
C SER A 193 8.85 -5.75 -5.86
N GLY A 194 7.91 -6.14 -6.73
CA GLY A 194 8.19 -6.87 -7.97
C GLY A 194 8.46 -8.36 -7.76
N VAL A 195 8.35 -8.85 -6.53
CA VAL A 195 8.54 -10.27 -6.21
C VAL A 195 7.48 -11.11 -6.91
N GLU A 196 7.97 -12.16 -7.53
CA GLU A 196 7.17 -13.20 -8.17
C GLU A 196 7.34 -14.52 -7.42
N VAL A 197 6.36 -15.40 -7.53
CA VAL A 197 6.40 -16.74 -6.95
C VAL A 197 6.21 -17.77 -8.06
N GLU A 198 7.02 -18.80 -8.03
CA GLU A 198 6.98 -19.93 -8.96
C GLU A 198 6.99 -21.24 -8.18
N LEU A 199 6.25 -22.24 -8.66
CA LEU A 199 6.26 -23.56 -8.09
C LEU A 199 7.47 -24.35 -8.60
N ALA A 200 8.25 -24.93 -7.70
CA ALA A 200 9.46 -25.69 -8.06
C ALA A 200 9.27 -27.22 -8.05
N SER A 201 8.10 -27.72 -7.61
CA SER A 201 7.82 -29.16 -7.52
C SER A 201 6.79 -29.65 -8.54
N ALA A 202 7.06 -30.81 -9.14
CA ALA A 202 6.22 -31.40 -10.19
C ALA A 202 4.90 -32.03 -9.70
N GLY A 203 4.77 -32.25 -8.38
CA GLY A 203 3.59 -32.90 -7.76
C GLY A 203 2.42 -31.95 -7.48
N TYR A 204 2.60 -30.66 -7.71
CA TYR A 204 1.62 -29.63 -7.40
C TYR A 204 1.44 -28.69 -8.59
N ARG A 205 0.38 -27.88 -8.56
CA ARG A 205 0.18 -26.80 -9.52
C ARG A 205 -0.38 -25.58 -8.80
N MET A 206 0.10 -24.40 -9.16
CA MET A 206 -0.53 -23.15 -8.72
C MET A 206 -1.80 -22.93 -9.54
N SER A 207 -2.95 -22.99 -8.88
CA SER A 207 -4.26 -22.71 -9.50
C SER A 207 -4.45 -21.22 -9.75
N LEU A 208 -3.99 -20.38 -8.82
CA LEU A 208 -4.11 -18.93 -8.88
C LEU A 208 -2.96 -18.27 -8.10
N VAL A 209 -2.40 -17.22 -8.68
CA VAL A 209 -1.46 -16.31 -7.99
C VAL A 209 -2.14 -14.96 -7.83
N LYS A 210 -2.68 -14.68 -6.64
CA LYS A 210 -3.32 -13.40 -6.34
C LYS A 210 -2.29 -12.42 -5.78
N LYS A 211 -2.04 -11.33 -6.51
CA LYS A 211 -1.18 -10.22 -6.08
C LYS A 211 -2.04 -9.01 -5.75
N ARG A 212 -1.78 -8.39 -4.61
CA ARG A 212 -2.52 -7.21 -4.14
C ARG A 212 -1.72 -6.42 -3.12
N PHE A 213 -2.00 -5.13 -3.04
CA PHE A 213 -1.52 -4.25 -1.97
C PHE A 213 -2.62 -3.27 -1.56
N GLY A 214 -2.52 -2.75 -0.34
CA GLY A 214 -3.47 -1.75 0.17
C GLY A 214 -4.81 -2.29 0.67
N ASP A 215 -4.97 -3.61 0.75
CA ASP A 215 -6.12 -4.26 1.43
C ASP A 215 -6.02 -4.18 2.97
N ASP A 216 -4.88 -3.75 3.51
CA ASP A 216 -4.68 -3.62 4.96
C ASP A 216 -5.21 -2.26 5.46
N PRO A 217 -6.21 -2.23 6.37
CA PRO A 217 -6.81 -0.99 6.87
C PRO A 217 -5.85 -0.15 7.73
N CYS A 218 -4.76 -0.72 8.24
CA CYS A 218 -3.69 -0.01 8.93
C CYS A 218 -2.68 0.62 7.96
N GLY A 219 -2.75 0.25 6.69
CA GLY A 219 -1.93 0.82 5.65
C GLY A 219 -2.23 2.28 5.37
N ARG A 220 -1.31 3.18 5.75
CA ARG A 220 -1.46 4.62 5.52
C ARG A 220 -0.28 5.17 4.74
N TYR A 221 -0.57 5.70 3.56
CA TYR A 221 0.37 6.48 2.79
C TYR A 221 0.28 7.96 3.21
N LEU A 222 1.37 8.53 3.71
CA LEU A 222 1.40 9.90 4.22
C LEU A 222 2.22 10.82 3.33
N CYS A 223 1.61 11.93 2.92
CA CYS A 223 2.32 13.01 2.28
C CYS A 223 2.51 14.17 3.26
N ARG A 224 3.77 14.42 3.64
CA ARG A 224 4.12 15.56 4.50
C ARG A 224 4.48 16.77 3.63
N TRP A 225 4.07 17.95 4.06
CA TRP A 225 4.44 19.21 3.44
C TRP A 225 5.88 19.55 3.82
N GLY A 226 6.63 20.10 2.88
CA GLY A 226 7.85 20.84 3.19
C GLY A 226 7.49 22.32 3.21
N CYS A 227 7.46 22.96 4.38
CA CYS A 227 7.45 24.43 4.42
C CYS A 227 8.73 24.94 3.76
N ARG A 228 8.62 25.53 2.57
CA ARG A 228 9.59 26.51 2.09
C ARG A 228 8.83 27.76 1.66
N ALA A 229 9.21 28.89 2.25
CA ALA A 229 8.94 30.22 1.72
C ALA A 229 9.49 30.31 0.26
N PRO A 230 9.04 31.28 -0.54
CA PRO A 230 8.98 31.16 -2.00
C PRO A 230 10.38 31.10 -2.63
N GLY A 231 10.70 29.98 -3.28
CA GLY A 231 11.96 29.81 -4.01
C GLY A 231 12.53 28.40 -3.94
N SER A 232 12.08 27.52 -4.85
CA SER A 232 12.66 26.20 -5.18
C SER A 232 12.60 25.08 -4.11
N GLY A 233 12.08 23.93 -4.54
CA GLY A 233 12.26 22.64 -3.86
C GLY A 233 10.95 21.87 -3.65
N ARG A 234 10.80 20.74 -4.37
CA ARG A 234 9.64 19.83 -4.33
C ARG A 234 9.55 19.13 -2.95
N GLY A 235 8.32 18.93 -2.46
CA GLY A 235 8.05 18.20 -1.21
C GLY A 235 8.49 16.73 -1.27
N ALA A 236 8.89 16.19 -0.12
CA ALA A 236 9.35 14.80 0.01
C ALA A 236 8.20 13.89 0.47
N VAL A 237 7.94 12.86 -0.34
CA VAL A 237 7.10 11.71 0.01
C VAL A 237 7.90 10.78 0.91
N ARG A 238 7.33 10.33 2.03
CA ARG A 238 7.83 9.17 2.78
C ARG A 238 6.71 8.12 2.82
N GLY A 239 6.96 6.97 2.20
CA GLY A 239 6.01 5.84 2.15
C GLY A 239 6.44 4.69 3.07
N TRP A 240 5.42 4.01 3.61
CA TRP A 240 5.28 2.70 4.28
C TRP A 240 6.40 2.19 5.22
N PRO A 241 6.07 1.77 6.47
CA PRO A 241 6.92 0.84 7.23
C PRO A 241 6.91 -0.58 6.65
#